data_AF-A0A6A4VNU9-F1
#
_entry.id   AF-A0A6A4VNU9-F1
#
_cell.length_a   1.000
_cell.length_b   1.000
_cell.length_c   1.000
_cell.angle_alpha   90.00
_cell.angle_beta   90.00
_cell.angle_gamma   90.00
#
_symmetry.space_group_name_H-M   'P 1'
#
loop_
_entity.id
_entity.type
_entity.pdbx_description
1 polymer ?
#
loop_
_entity_poly.entity_id
_entity_poly.type
_entity_poly.pdbx_seq_one_letter_code
_entity_poly.pdbx_strand_id
1 'polypeptide(L)'
;MERMMSASDMPWAANQPDNAGNQEHCVVVFSSEYQLNDATCDLLRRFVCQALGENVALGRPAWMSTNRGAPPSHGTDGLLVEAVRTSALFETKEQLWTVDLGMQHQVIGFLYAAPMAENKVHKRNTKVYVSSEPLPNDSDVLCRHLTVRLLLEWMARYYACDFPVQGRYLHVTRKAGLRVVMSELMVFGHPIYES
;
A
#
# COMPACT_ATOMS: atom_id res chain seq x y z
N MET A 1 17.99 -5.50 -8.44
CA MET A 1 17.42 -6.85 -8.61
C MET A 1 17.06 -7.34 -7.21
N GLU A 2 15.86 -7.01 -6.71
CA GLU A 2 15.41 -7.49 -5.40
C GLU A 2 15.09 -8.98 -5.53
N ARG A 3 15.95 -9.84 -4.98
CA ARG A 3 15.66 -11.27 -4.88
C ARG A 3 14.65 -11.43 -3.75
N MET A 4 13.39 -11.72 -4.09
CA MET A 4 12.40 -12.13 -3.10
C MET A 4 12.94 -13.35 -2.35
N MET A 5 13.14 -13.23 -1.03
CA MET A 5 13.45 -14.39 -0.19
C MET A 5 12.33 -15.41 -0.35
N SER A 6 12.70 -16.66 -0.67
CA SER A 6 11.76 -17.77 -0.62
C SER A 6 11.43 -18.10 0.83
N ALA A 7 10.28 -18.73 1.09
CA ALA A 7 9.96 -19.23 2.43
C ALA A 7 11.03 -20.18 2.97
N SER A 8 11.72 -20.91 2.08
CA SER A 8 12.87 -21.77 2.40
C SER A 8 14.13 -21.02 2.85
N ASP A 9 14.22 -19.73 2.55
CA ASP A 9 15.42 -18.91 2.81
C ASP A 9 15.30 -18.13 4.13
N MET A 10 14.18 -18.27 4.85
CA MET A 10 13.97 -17.60 6.12
C MET A 10 14.66 -18.35 7.27
N PRO A 11 15.09 -17.66 8.33
CA PRO A 11 15.83 -18.27 9.45
C PRO A 11 14.87 -19.02 10.39
N TRP A 12 14.29 -20.12 9.93
CA TRP A 12 13.44 -20.98 10.75
C TRP A 12 14.20 -21.60 11.91
N ALA A 13 13.50 -21.80 13.02
CA ALA A 13 14.00 -22.61 14.12
C ALA A 13 14.15 -24.07 13.68
N ALA A 14 14.95 -24.82 14.42
CA ALA A 14 15.12 -26.25 14.14
C ALA A 14 13.76 -26.95 14.08
N ASN A 15 13.55 -27.69 12.98
CA ASN A 15 12.31 -28.40 12.64
C ASN A 15 11.10 -27.54 12.27
N GLN A 16 11.26 -26.23 12.12
CA GLN A 16 10.16 -25.34 11.72
C GLN A 16 10.23 -24.98 10.22
N PRO A 17 9.09 -24.69 9.58
CA PRO A 17 7.74 -24.77 10.13
C PRO A 17 7.22 -26.23 10.19
N ASP A 18 6.58 -26.64 11.29
CA ASP A 18 6.07 -28.01 11.48
C ASP A 18 4.54 -28.15 11.47
N ASN A 19 3.82 -27.04 11.49
CA ASN A 19 2.37 -26.97 11.60
C ASN A 19 1.83 -27.87 12.73
N ALA A 20 2.41 -27.78 13.93
CA ALA A 20 2.11 -28.71 15.02
C ALA A 20 0.60 -28.78 15.29
N GLY A 21 0.06 -30.00 15.33
CA GLY A 21 -1.38 -30.22 15.55
C GLY A 21 -2.29 -29.70 14.44
N ASN A 22 -1.75 -29.35 13.27
CA ASN A 22 -2.47 -28.71 12.16
C ASN A 22 -3.14 -27.37 12.51
N GLN A 23 -2.54 -26.61 13.42
CA GLN A 23 -3.13 -25.38 13.96
C GLN A 23 -2.20 -24.16 13.90
N GLU A 24 -0.96 -24.31 13.42
CA GLU A 24 0.05 -23.26 13.41
C GLU A 24 0.11 -22.58 12.04
N HIS A 25 -0.53 -21.41 11.94
CA HIS A 25 -0.77 -20.73 10.66
C HIS A 25 -0.22 -19.30 10.64
N CYS A 26 0.45 -18.87 11.70
CA CYS A 26 1.02 -17.53 11.84
C CYS A 26 2.51 -17.61 12.18
N VAL A 27 3.34 -16.77 11.55
CA VAL A 27 4.78 -16.76 11.82
C VAL A 27 5.10 -15.84 12.99
N VAL A 28 5.94 -16.30 13.90
CA VAL A 28 6.48 -15.52 15.03
C VAL A 28 8.00 -15.62 15.07
N VAL A 29 8.66 -14.64 15.69
CA VAL A 29 10.09 -14.70 16.00
C VAL A 29 10.25 -15.24 17.42
N PHE A 30 10.98 -16.33 17.62
CA PHE A 30 11.38 -16.78 18.96
C PHE A 30 12.36 -15.78 19.57
N SER A 31 12.00 -15.24 20.74
CA SER A 31 12.76 -14.16 21.39
C SER A 31 14.15 -14.58 21.86
N SER A 32 14.42 -15.87 22.02
CA SER A 32 15.71 -16.38 22.49
C SER A 32 16.76 -16.51 21.39
N GLU A 33 16.35 -16.78 20.14
CA GLU A 33 17.28 -17.17 19.06
C GLU A 33 17.09 -16.36 17.76
N TYR A 34 16.16 -15.40 17.72
CA TYR A 34 15.82 -14.60 16.53
C TYR A 34 15.42 -15.44 15.30
N GLN A 35 15.04 -16.70 15.54
CA GLN A 35 14.58 -17.64 14.53
C GLN A 35 13.05 -17.63 14.42
N LEU A 36 12.52 -18.10 13.29
CA LEU A 36 11.09 -18.15 13.02
C LEU A 36 10.46 -19.46 13.50
N ASN A 37 9.21 -19.36 13.96
CA ASN A 37 8.32 -20.47 14.27
C ASN A 37 6.98 -20.20 13.58
N ASP A 38 6.31 -21.20 13.01
CA ASP A 38 4.87 -21.12 12.82
C ASP A 38 4.18 -21.41 14.15
N ALA A 39 3.15 -20.66 14.47
CA ALA A 39 2.43 -20.72 15.73
C ALA A 39 0.94 -20.53 15.48
N THR A 40 0.13 -20.87 16.47
CA THR A 40 -1.30 -20.60 16.39
C THR A 40 -1.55 -19.08 16.37
N CYS A 41 -2.47 -18.64 15.52
CA CYS A 41 -2.71 -17.21 15.27
C CYS A 41 -3.40 -16.47 16.42
N ASP A 42 -3.99 -17.19 17.36
CA ASP A 42 -4.68 -16.67 18.54
C ASP A 42 -3.73 -16.27 19.68
N LEU A 43 -2.44 -16.59 19.56
CA LEU A 43 -1.43 -16.22 20.54
C LEU A 43 -1.14 -14.72 20.50
N LEU A 44 -1.50 -14.02 21.59
CA LEU A 44 -1.10 -12.64 21.79
C LEU A 44 0.42 -12.54 22.02
N ARG A 45 1.11 -11.89 21.08
CA ARG A 45 2.56 -11.63 21.12
C ARG A 45 2.82 -10.13 21.16
N ARG A 46 3.99 -9.75 21.69
CA ARG A 46 4.51 -8.38 21.52
C ARG A 46 4.86 -8.19 20.04
N PHE A 47 4.47 -7.07 19.46
CA PHE A 47 4.76 -6.73 18.06
C PHE A 47 5.94 -5.76 17.97
N VAL A 48 6.69 -5.85 16.87
CA VAL A 48 7.69 -4.85 16.50
C VAL A 48 7.05 -3.94 15.45
N CYS A 49 7.02 -2.63 15.72
CA CYS A 49 6.63 -1.65 14.71
C CYS A 49 7.84 -1.25 13.87
N GLN A 50 7.69 -1.27 12.55
CA GLN A 50 8.57 -0.53 11.67
C GLN A 50 8.01 0.89 11.52
N ALA A 51 8.73 1.89 12.02
CA ALA A 51 8.42 3.29 11.74
C ALA A 51 9.00 3.65 10.37
N LEU A 52 8.13 3.99 9.42
CA LEU A 52 8.52 4.41 8.06
C LEU A 52 8.61 5.94 7.92
N GLY A 53 8.41 6.68 9.02
CA GLY A 53 8.28 8.13 9.05
C GLY A 53 6.82 8.57 9.22
N GLU A 54 6.59 9.87 9.10
CA GLU A 54 5.23 10.44 9.12
C GLU A 54 4.48 10.10 7.83
N ASN A 55 3.18 9.84 7.95
CA ASN A 55 2.29 9.75 6.80
C ASN A 55 2.02 11.17 6.28
N VAL A 56 2.74 11.59 5.24
CA VAL A 56 2.63 12.94 4.68
C VAL A 56 1.30 13.18 3.95
N ALA A 57 0.53 12.12 3.67
CA ALA A 57 -0.79 12.18 3.08
C ALA A 57 -1.94 12.28 4.11
N LEU A 58 -1.68 12.11 5.41
CA LEU A 58 -2.72 12.15 6.43
C LEU A 58 -3.42 13.52 6.45
N GLY A 59 -4.76 13.52 6.32
CA GLY A 59 -5.62 14.70 6.29
C GLY A 59 -5.45 15.58 5.04
N ARG A 60 -4.70 15.12 4.04
CA ARG A 60 -4.46 15.88 2.81
C ARG A 60 -5.66 15.84 1.86
N PRO A 61 -5.89 16.90 1.07
CA PRO A 61 -6.99 16.90 0.11
C PRO A 61 -6.72 15.89 -1.01
N ALA A 62 -7.76 15.13 -1.37
CA ALA A 62 -7.72 14.13 -2.42
C ALA A 62 -8.91 14.27 -3.36
N TRP A 63 -8.73 13.86 -4.62
CA TRP A 63 -9.78 13.84 -5.65
C TRP A 63 -9.63 12.62 -6.56
N MET A 64 -10.66 12.37 -7.36
CA MET A 64 -10.67 11.24 -8.29
C MET A 64 -11.32 11.60 -9.63
N SER A 65 -11.06 10.81 -10.66
CA SER A 65 -11.57 11.02 -12.03
C SER A 65 -13.08 10.87 -12.19
N THR A 66 -13.81 10.56 -11.13
CA THR A 66 -15.25 10.33 -11.13
C THR A 66 -15.91 11.05 -9.97
N ASN A 67 -17.09 11.62 -10.22
CA ASN A 67 -17.94 12.24 -9.20
C ASN A 67 -18.91 11.26 -8.54
N ARG A 68 -18.87 9.97 -8.93
CA ARG A 68 -19.71 8.91 -8.36
C ARG A 68 -18.82 7.89 -7.68
N GLY A 69 -19.07 7.64 -6.40
CA GLY A 69 -18.22 6.77 -5.58
C GLY A 69 -18.25 7.17 -4.12
N ALA A 70 -17.45 6.48 -3.32
CA ALA A 70 -17.17 6.92 -1.95
C ALA A 70 -16.21 8.13 -1.97
N PRO A 71 -16.27 9.03 -0.97
CA PRO A 71 -15.39 10.19 -0.88
C PRO A 71 -13.91 9.85 -1.10
N PRO A 72 -13.18 10.63 -1.93
CA PRO A 72 -11.75 10.41 -2.12
C PRO A 72 -10.93 10.68 -0.85
N SER A 73 -11.46 11.48 0.09
CA SER A 73 -10.85 11.77 1.39
C SER A 73 -10.66 10.54 2.27
N HIS A 74 -11.43 9.47 2.07
CA HIS A 74 -11.25 8.23 2.81
C HIS A 74 -9.85 7.63 2.64
N GLY A 75 -9.19 7.91 1.50
CA GLY A 75 -7.85 7.40 1.24
C GLY A 75 -6.73 8.15 1.95
N THR A 76 -7.08 9.06 2.89
CA THR A 76 -6.16 9.96 3.59
C THR A 76 -6.61 10.28 5.02
N ASP A 77 -7.69 9.70 5.54
CA ASP A 77 -8.33 10.16 6.79
C ASP A 77 -7.89 9.41 8.05
N GLY A 78 -7.06 8.38 7.91
CA GLY A 78 -6.60 7.52 8.98
C GLY A 78 -7.57 6.40 9.36
N LEU A 79 -8.68 6.22 8.62
CA LEU A 79 -9.72 5.24 8.93
C LEU A 79 -9.69 4.05 7.96
N LEU A 80 -9.30 2.88 8.46
CA LEU A 80 -9.21 1.66 7.63
C LEU A 80 -10.57 1.04 7.27
N VAL A 81 -11.64 1.48 7.93
CA VAL A 81 -12.99 0.92 7.79
C VAL A 81 -13.73 1.48 6.57
N GLU A 82 -13.43 2.73 6.20
CA GLU A 82 -14.01 3.38 5.04
C GLU A 82 -13.08 3.19 3.85
N ALA A 83 -13.64 3.14 2.63
CA ALA A 83 -12.84 2.91 1.43
C ALA A 83 -13.15 3.91 0.34
N VAL A 84 -12.09 4.35 -0.35
CA VAL A 84 -12.16 5.02 -1.64
C VAL A 84 -12.67 4.02 -2.66
N ARG A 85 -13.64 4.44 -3.49
CA ARG A 85 -14.21 3.61 -4.56
C ARG A 85 -14.53 4.47 -5.77
N THR A 86 -13.77 4.31 -6.86
CA THR A 86 -14.15 4.93 -8.13
C THR A 86 -15.29 4.15 -8.79
N SER A 87 -16.22 4.85 -9.46
CA SER A 87 -17.22 4.20 -10.31
C SER A 87 -16.59 3.62 -11.58
N ALA A 88 -17.05 2.44 -12.00
CA ALA A 88 -16.62 1.82 -13.28
C ALA A 88 -17.46 2.30 -14.47
N LEU A 89 -18.11 3.47 -14.38
CA LEU A 89 -19.16 3.87 -15.32
C LEU A 89 -18.67 4.12 -16.75
N PHE A 90 -17.36 4.22 -16.96
CA PHE A 90 -16.75 4.35 -18.28
C PHE A 90 -15.64 3.31 -18.44
N GLU A 91 -15.98 2.14 -18.98
CA GLU A 91 -15.04 1.04 -19.30
C GLU A 91 -13.87 1.47 -20.19
N THR A 92 -13.94 2.66 -20.82
CA THR A 92 -12.96 3.17 -21.78
C THR A 92 -11.93 4.15 -21.21
N LYS A 93 -12.08 4.64 -19.97
CA LYS A 93 -11.12 5.60 -19.37
C LYS A 93 -10.40 5.03 -18.15
N GLU A 94 -9.10 5.36 -18.06
CA GLU A 94 -8.28 5.08 -16.89
C GLU A 94 -8.90 5.74 -15.65
N GLN A 95 -8.93 5.01 -14.54
CA GLN A 95 -9.42 5.53 -13.27
C GLN A 95 -8.24 6.08 -12.48
N LEU A 96 -8.44 7.27 -11.90
CA LEU A 96 -7.43 8.03 -11.18
C LEU A 96 -7.97 8.42 -9.79
N TRP A 97 -7.12 8.30 -8.79
CA TRP A 97 -7.23 8.97 -7.51
C TRP A 97 -5.93 9.72 -7.24
N THR A 98 -6.01 10.94 -6.72
CA THR A 98 -4.87 11.82 -6.47
C THR A 98 -4.95 12.41 -5.07
N VAL A 99 -3.80 12.52 -4.41
CA VAL A 99 -3.63 13.30 -3.18
C VAL A 99 -2.63 14.45 -3.41
N ASP A 100 -2.94 15.63 -2.87
CA ASP A 100 -2.03 16.78 -2.80
C ASP A 100 -1.31 16.78 -1.44
N LEU A 101 0.00 16.52 -1.44
CA LEU A 101 0.82 16.48 -0.23
C LEU A 101 1.07 17.86 0.38
N GLY A 102 0.58 18.93 -0.25
CA GLY A 102 0.64 20.33 0.18
C GLY A 102 1.97 21.03 -0.16
N MET A 103 3.06 20.28 -0.28
CA MET A 103 4.38 20.77 -0.67
C MET A 103 5.19 19.67 -1.37
N GLN A 104 6.33 20.04 -1.93
CA GLN A 104 7.25 19.09 -2.56
C GLN A 104 7.83 18.12 -1.52
N HIS A 105 7.85 16.84 -1.86
CA HIS A 105 8.46 15.78 -1.07
C HIS A 105 9.36 14.91 -1.93
N GLN A 106 10.43 14.38 -1.35
CA GLN A 106 11.12 13.20 -1.85
C GLN A 106 10.41 11.96 -1.30
N VAL A 107 9.46 11.44 -2.08
CA VAL A 107 8.69 10.23 -1.77
C VAL A 107 9.58 8.99 -1.91
N ILE A 108 9.63 8.18 -0.86
CA ILE A 108 10.43 6.95 -0.81
C ILE A 108 9.57 5.68 -0.89
N GLY A 109 8.29 5.79 -0.60
CA GLY A 109 7.35 4.69 -0.69
C GLY A 109 5.99 5.03 -0.11
N PHE A 110 5.11 4.03 -0.11
CA PHE A 110 3.75 4.17 0.39
C PHE A 110 3.26 2.85 0.99
N LEU A 111 2.36 2.92 1.96
CA LEU A 111 1.63 1.77 2.47
C LEU A 111 0.21 1.81 1.93
N TYR A 112 -0.15 0.75 1.22
CA TYR A 112 -1.46 0.58 0.59
C TYR A 112 -2.31 -0.34 1.46
N ALA A 113 -3.47 0.12 1.91
CA ALA A 113 -4.40 -0.68 2.71
C ALA A 113 -5.59 -1.17 1.86
N ALA A 114 -5.83 -2.48 1.90
CA ALA A 114 -6.99 -3.09 1.24
C ALA A 114 -8.27 -2.90 2.09
N PRO A 115 -9.43 -2.67 1.44
CA PRO A 115 -10.73 -2.63 2.09
C PRO A 115 -11.06 -3.85 2.93
N MET A 116 -11.75 -3.59 4.05
CA MET A 116 -12.24 -4.62 4.96
C MET A 116 -13.42 -5.44 4.42
N ALA A 117 -14.22 -4.90 3.48
CA ALA A 117 -15.53 -5.46 3.12
C ALA A 117 -15.69 -5.81 1.63
N GLU A 118 -14.61 -6.08 0.90
CA GLU A 118 -14.70 -6.48 -0.51
C GLU A 118 -14.23 -7.92 -0.71
N ASN A 119 -15.19 -8.86 -0.85
CA ASN A 119 -15.00 -10.28 -1.20
C ASN A 119 -14.43 -10.50 -2.63
N LYS A 120 -13.54 -9.64 -3.09
CA LYS A 120 -12.90 -9.72 -4.41
C LYS A 120 -11.41 -9.49 -4.24
N VAL A 121 -10.61 -10.43 -4.75
CA VAL A 121 -9.16 -10.23 -4.91
C VAL A 121 -8.94 -8.90 -5.64
N HIS A 122 -8.30 -7.92 -4.99
CA HIS A 122 -7.94 -6.67 -5.64
C HIS A 122 -7.01 -6.96 -6.81
N LYS A 123 -7.60 -6.97 -8.01
CA LYS A 123 -6.93 -7.41 -9.24
C LYS A 123 -5.82 -6.45 -9.65
N ARG A 124 -4.88 -7.01 -10.39
CA ARG A 124 -3.54 -6.54 -10.73
C ARG A 124 -3.55 -5.27 -11.58
N ASN A 125 -2.39 -4.60 -11.65
CA ASN A 125 -2.10 -3.47 -12.55
C ASN A 125 -2.53 -2.08 -12.03
N THR A 126 -2.27 -1.82 -10.75
CA THR A 126 -2.27 -0.45 -10.18
C THR A 126 -0.92 0.19 -10.44
N LYS A 127 -0.89 1.44 -10.89
CA LYS A 127 0.35 2.22 -10.96
C LYS A 127 0.28 3.38 -9.97
N VAL A 128 1.41 3.67 -9.35
CA VAL A 128 1.56 4.80 -8.45
C VAL A 128 2.62 5.73 -9.01
N TYR A 129 2.22 6.95 -9.32
CA TYR A 129 3.07 8.01 -9.86
C TYR A 129 3.21 9.14 -8.85
N VAL A 130 4.33 9.85 -8.93
CA VAL A 130 4.58 11.08 -8.19
C VAL A 130 4.91 12.17 -9.20
N SER A 131 4.33 13.35 -9.01
CA SER A 131 4.43 14.46 -9.95
C SER A 131 4.47 15.81 -9.23
N SER A 132 4.90 16.85 -9.95
CA SER A 132 4.80 18.24 -9.49
C SER A 132 3.49 18.92 -9.90
N GLU A 133 2.69 18.27 -10.73
CA GLU A 133 1.46 18.83 -11.30
C GLU A 133 0.21 18.09 -10.79
N PRO A 134 -0.92 18.77 -10.58
CA PRO A 134 -2.11 18.15 -9.99
C PRO A 134 -2.79 17.12 -10.91
N LEU A 135 -2.47 17.14 -12.20
CA LEU A 135 -3.01 16.20 -13.19
C LEU A 135 -1.89 15.34 -13.77
N PRO A 136 -2.11 14.02 -13.92
CA PRO A 136 -1.12 13.15 -14.50
C PRO A 136 -0.76 13.57 -15.93
N ASN A 137 0.53 13.50 -16.26
CA ASN A 137 1.03 13.80 -17.58
C ASN A 137 2.21 12.88 -17.96
N ASP A 138 2.72 13.02 -19.17
CA ASP A 138 3.77 12.14 -19.70
C ASP A 138 5.13 12.29 -18.99
N SER A 139 5.33 13.36 -18.20
CA SER A 139 6.54 13.58 -17.38
C SER A 139 6.44 13.01 -15.97
N ASP A 140 5.28 12.45 -15.59
CA ASP A 140 5.09 11.83 -14.29
C ASP A 140 6.05 10.67 -14.06
N VAL A 141 6.66 10.65 -12.88
CA VAL A 141 7.64 9.64 -12.53
C VAL A 141 6.95 8.49 -11.82
N LEU A 142 7.05 7.29 -12.39
CA LEU A 142 6.51 6.07 -11.80
C LEU A 142 7.29 5.72 -10.54
N CYS A 143 6.62 5.77 -9.39
CA CYS A 143 7.19 5.28 -8.12
C CYS A 143 7.16 3.75 -8.09
N ARG A 144 6.00 3.13 -8.40
CA ARG A 144 5.86 1.67 -8.37
C ARG A 144 4.71 1.17 -9.26
N HIS A 145 4.91 0.03 -9.90
CA HIS A 145 3.87 -0.72 -10.62
C HIS A 145 3.50 -2.01 -9.89
N LEU A 146 2.25 -2.11 -9.43
CA LEU A 146 1.75 -3.24 -8.65
C LEU A 146 1.12 -4.28 -9.58
N THR A 147 1.90 -5.27 -9.99
CA THR A 147 1.54 -6.28 -11.01
C THR A 147 1.07 -7.63 -10.45
N VAL A 148 1.35 -7.95 -9.18
CA VAL A 148 0.98 -9.22 -8.51
C VAL A 148 -0.27 -9.07 -7.64
N ARG A 149 -0.82 -10.20 -7.10
CA ARG A 149 -1.93 -10.15 -6.11
C ARG A 149 -1.48 -9.20 -4.99
N LEU A 150 -2.11 -8.02 -4.93
CA LEU A 150 -1.64 -6.92 -4.09
C LEU A 150 -1.65 -7.36 -2.62
N LEU A 151 -2.83 -7.74 -2.15
CA LEU A 151 -3.20 -7.83 -0.74
C LEU A 151 -4.44 -8.72 -0.64
N LEU A 152 -4.52 -9.54 0.41
CA LEU A 152 -5.80 -10.09 0.86
C LEU A 152 -6.59 -8.96 1.55
N GLU A 153 -7.88 -9.16 1.76
CA GLU A 153 -8.69 -8.30 2.62
C GLU A 153 -8.00 -8.13 4.00
N TRP A 154 -8.24 -6.98 4.64
CA TRP A 154 -7.65 -6.62 5.95
C TRP A 154 -6.13 -6.43 5.97
N MET A 155 -5.44 -6.69 4.86
CA MET A 155 -4.00 -6.49 4.79
C MET A 155 -3.67 -5.06 4.38
N ALA A 156 -2.55 -4.58 4.87
CA ALA A 156 -1.84 -3.46 4.31
C ALA A 156 -0.42 -3.88 3.94
N ARG A 157 0.15 -3.26 2.90
CA ARG A 157 1.51 -3.56 2.46
C ARG A 157 2.23 -2.29 2.09
N TYR A 158 3.44 -2.17 2.62
CA TYR A 158 4.40 -1.17 2.20
C TYR A 158 5.02 -1.55 0.85
N TYR A 159 5.11 -0.55 -0.02
CA TYR A 159 5.81 -0.61 -1.29
C TYR A 159 6.82 0.54 -1.31
N ALA A 160 8.11 0.19 -1.34
CA ALA A 160 9.14 1.15 -1.69
C ALA A 160 8.95 1.59 -3.15
N CYS A 161 9.26 2.85 -3.44
CA CYS A 161 9.48 3.25 -4.82
C CYS A 161 10.73 2.55 -5.37
N ASP A 162 10.80 2.33 -6.68
CA ASP A 162 12.00 1.74 -7.30
C ASP A 162 13.25 2.62 -7.10
N PHE A 163 13.03 3.93 -6.93
CA PHE A 163 13.99 4.95 -6.53
C PHE A 163 13.21 6.11 -5.87
N PRO A 164 13.83 6.93 -4.99
CA PRO A 164 13.17 8.10 -4.43
C PRO A 164 12.69 9.06 -5.52
N VAL A 165 11.45 9.50 -5.45
CA VAL A 165 10.81 10.35 -6.47
C VAL A 165 10.42 11.70 -5.86
N GLN A 166 10.71 12.80 -6.54
CA GLN A 166 10.32 14.13 -6.07
C GLN A 166 8.96 14.54 -6.65
N GLY A 167 8.09 15.06 -5.81
CA GLY A 167 6.82 15.63 -6.24
C GLY A 167 5.93 16.07 -5.09
N ARG A 168 4.87 16.80 -5.44
CA ARG A 168 3.83 17.28 -4.53
C ARG A 168 2.57 16.44 -4.60
N TYR A 169 2.30 15.83 -5.75
CA TYR A 169 1.10 15.03 -5.96
C TYR A 169 1.47 13.56 -6.10
N LEU A 170 0.62 12.70 -5.55
CA LEU A 170 0.71 11.27 -5.76
C LEU A 170 -0.57 10.77 -6.40
N HIS A 171 -0.41 10.02 -7.50
CA HIS A 171 -1.49 9.50 -8.32
C HIS A 171 -1.55 7.98 -8.24
N VAL A 172 -2.72 7.44 -7.93
CA VAL A 172 -3.02 6.02 -8.01
C VAL A 172 -3.89 5.79 -9.25
N THR A 173 -3.37 5.08 -10.24
CA THR A 173 -4.06 4.84 -11.51
C THR A 173 -4.33 3.37 -11.77
N ARG A 174 -5.43 3.11 -12.48
CA ARG A 174 -5.80 1.77 -12.95
C ARG A 174 -6.38 1.84 -14.35
N LYS A 175 -5.95 0.88 -15.19
CA LYS A 175 -6.41 0.71 -16.57
C LYS A 175 -7.93 0.74 -16.70
N ALA A 176 -8.39 1.15 -17.87
CA ALA A 176 -9.80 1.20 -18.22
C ALA A 176 -10.54 -0.11 -17.87
N GLY A 177 -11.76 0.01 -17.33
CA GLY A 177 -12.56 -1.11 -16.82
C GLY A 177 -12.21 -1.58 -15.41
N LEU A 178 -11.15 -1.05 -14.77
CA LEU A 178 -10.79 -1.37 -13.38
C LEU A 178 -11.10 -0.19 -12.45
N ARG A 179 -11.55 -0.49 -11.22
CA ARG A 179 -11.77 0.51 -10.17
C ARG A 179 -10.53 0.68 -9.31
N VAL A 180 -10.27 1.91 -8.89
CA VAL A 180 -9.41 2.20 -7.74
C VAL A 180 -10.26 1.95 -6.50
N VAL A 181 -9.79 1.01 -5.69
CA VAL A 181 -10.42 0.65 -4.42
C VAL A 181 -9.33 0.42 -3.39
N MET A 182 -9.33 1.24 -2.34
CA MET A 182 -8.40 1.17 -1.22
C MET A 182 -9.06 1.76 0.03
N SER A 183 -8.67 1.31 1.22
CA SER A 183 -9.09 1.97 2.46
C SER A 183 -8.27 3.21 2.71
N GLU A 184 -6.95 3.09 2.62
CA GLU A 184 -6.02 4.14 3.03
C GLU A 184 -4.77 4.05 2.16
N LEU A 185 -4.16 5.20 1.88
CA LEU A 185 -2.87 5.30 1.24
C LEU A 185 -1.96 6.20 2.07
N MET A 186 -1.08 5.57 2.84
CA MET A 186 -0.08 6.29 3.62
C MET A 186 1.14 6.55 2.75
N VAL A 187 1.59 7.80 2.67
CA VAL A 187 2.74 8.20 1.85
C VAL A 187 3.90 8.56 2.77
N PHE A 188 5.10 8.06 2.44
CA PHE A 188 6.30 8.30 3.22
C PHE A 188 7.36 8.99 2.35
N GLY A 189 7.99 10.01 2.91
CA GLY A 189 8.98 10.83 2.24
C GLY A 189 9.44 11.99 3.10
N HIS A 190 10.39 12.75 2.58
CA HIS A 190 10.91 13.93 3.26
C HIS A 190 10.46 15.21 2.55
N PRO A 191 10.01 16.25 3.26
CA PRO A 191 9.71 17.53 2.66
C PRO A 191 10.96 18.13 2.02
N ILE A 192 10.79 18.72 0.84
CA ILE A 192 11.82 19.49 0.14
C ILE A 192 11.50 20.95 0.40
N TYR A 193 12.35 21.60 1.20
CA TYR A 193 12.27 23.03 1.44
C TYR A 193 13.01 23.75 0.32
N GLU A 194 12.32 24.62 -0.41
CA GLU A 194 12.98 25.54 -1.34
C GLU A 194 13.84 26.51 -0.53
N SER A 195 15.12 26.60 -0.88
CA SER A 195 16.12 27.48 -0.26
C SER A 195 16.00 28.91 -0.75
#